data_AF-A0A0G0ALH9-F1
#
_entry.id   AF-A0A0G0ALH9-F1
#
_cell.length_a   1.000
_cell.length_b   1.000
_cell.length_c   1.000
_cell.angle_alpha   90.00
_cell.angle_beta   90.00
_cell.angle_gamma   90.00
#
_symmetry.space_group_name_H-M   'P 1'
#
loop_
_entity.id
_entity.type
_entity.pdbx_description
1 polymer ?
#
loop_
_entity_poly.entity_id
_entity_poly.type
_entity_poly.pdbx_seq_one_letter_code
_entity_poly.pdbx_strand_id
1 'polypeptide(L)' 'MFILIAYAKHKIYPIKKELLWFILIFIGGPMVEIILVNFSKAWSYSNPQFFGIPIWIPFYWGLMGTTLVSVYEGLINK' A
#
# COMPACT_ATOMS: atom_id res chain seq x y z
N MET A 1 7.54 -1.46 -10.82
CA MET A 1 6.15 -1.64 -11.27
C MET A 1 5.16 -0.80 -10.46
N PHE A 2 4.98 -1.04 -9.15
CA PHE A 2 3.99 -0.33 -8.32
C PHE A 2 4.14 1.20 -8.30
N ILE A 3 5.37 1.73 -8.30
CA ILE A 3 5.61 3.18 -8.37
C ILE A 3 5.08 3.78 -9.70
N LEU A 4 5.27 3.07 -10.82
CA LEU A 4 4.77 3.51 -12.13
C LEU A 4 3.24 3.50 -12.15
N ILE A 5 2.62 2.49 -11.54
CA ILE A 5 1.16 2.42 -11.41
C ILE A 5 0.66 3.54 -10.50
N ALA A 6 1.33 3.80 -9.37
CA ALA A 6 1.00 4.90 -8.47
C ALA A 6 1.11 6.25 -9.17
N TYR A 7 2.14 6.44 -9.99
CA TYR A 7 2.29 7.65 -10.80
C TYR A 7 1.19 7.79 -11.86
N ALA A 8 0.88 6.71 -12.59
CA ALA A 8 -0.21 6.71 -13.57
C ALA A 8 -1.56 7.00 -12.90
N LYS A 9 -1.83 6.35 -11.76
CA LYS A 9 -3.02 6.60 -10.95
C LYS A 9 -3.09 8.07 -10.51
N HIS A 10 -2.00 8.65 -10.03
CA HIS A 10 -1.95 10.05 -9.62
C HIS A 10 -2.31 11.00 -10.79
N LYS A 11 -1.91 10.66 -12.01
CA LYS A 11 -2.26 11.43 -13.21
C LYS A 11 -3.74 11.32 -13.61
N ILE A 12 -4.38 10.16 -13.39
CA ILE A 12 -5.77 9.92 -13.79
C ILE A 12 -6.74 10.40 -12.70
N TYR A 13 -6.45 10.09 -11.43
CA TYR A 13 -7.28 10.41 -10.27
C TYR A 13 -6.42 11.00 -9.13
N PRO A 14 -6.06 12.28 -9.21
CA PRO A 14 -5.30 12.95 -8.17
C PRO A 14 -6.17 13.14 -6.92
N ILE A 15 -5.58 12.89 -5.74
CA ILE A 15 -6.23 13.13 -4.44
C ILE A 15 -5.42 14.12 -3.60
N LYS A 16 -6.10 14.78 -2.65
CA LYS A 16 -5.42 15.72 -1.75
C LYS A 16 -4.42 14.97 -0.86
N LYS A 17 -3.21 15.52 -0.73
CA LYS A 17 -2.12 14.96 0.11
C LYS A 17 -1.77 13.50 -0.25
N GLU A 18 -1.85 13.13 -1.53
CA GLU A 18 -1.61 11.77 -2.00
C GLU A 18 -0.27 11.17 -1.55
N LEU A 19 0.81 11.95 -1.63
CA LEU A 19 2.14 11.49 -1.19
C LEU A 19 2.16 11.15 0.30
N LEU A 20 1.47 11.94 1.14
CA LEU A 20 1.37 11.67 2.57
C LEU A 20 0.60 10.38 2.82
N TRP A 21 -0.54 10.19 2.16
CA TRP A 21 -1.32 8.95 2.24
C TRP A 21 -0.51 7.73 1.77
N PHE A 22 0.22 7.88 0.66
CA PHE A 22 1.09 6.84 0.15
C PHE A 22 2.13 6.45 1.19
N ILE A 23 2.85 7.40 1.78
CA ILE A 23 3.90 7.13 2.77
C ILE A 23 3.33 6.49 4.03
N LEU A 24 2.21 7.00 4.55
CA LEU A 24 1.59 6.45 5.76
C LEU A 24 1.19 4.98 5.58
N ILE A 25 0.61 4.63 4.44
CA ILE A 25 0.12 3.27 4.17
C ILE A 25 1.27 2.37 3.71
N PHE A 26 2.26 2.92 2.99
CA PHE A 26 3.52 2.26 2.64
C PHE A 26 4.27 1.76 3.88
N ILE A 27 4.19 2.47 5.00
CA ILE A 27 4.80 2.04 6.27
C ILE A 27 3.83 1.19 7.08
N GLY A 28 2.60 1.66 7.29
CA GLY A 28 1.63 1.03 8.18
C GLY A 28 1.19 -0.37 7.72
N GLY A 29 0.94 -0.55 6.43
CA GLY A 29 0.52 -1.85 5.87
C GLY A 29 1.56 -2.96 6.13
N PRO A 30 2.83 -2.77 5.71
CA PRO A 30 3.90 -3.73 5.99
C PRO A 30 4.15 -3.97 7.47
N MET A 31 3.99 -2.98 8.35
CA MET A 31 4.14 -3.20 9.79
C MET A 31 3.13 -4.23 10.30
N VAL A 32 1.86 -4.11 9.89
CA VAL A 32 0.81 -5.08 10.23
C VAL A 32 1.14 -6.45 9.64
N GLU A 33 1.59 -6.51 8.39
CA GLU A 33 1.99 -7.76 7.76
C GLU A 33 3.19 -8.43 8.44
N ILE A 34 4.21 -7.68 8.82
CA ILE A 34 5.37 -8.19 9.56
C ILE A 34 4.92 -8.78 10.90
N ILE A 35 4.00 -8.11 11.60
CA ILE A 35 3.42 -8.64 12.85
C ILE A 35 2.72 -9.98 12.57
N LEU A 36 1.87 -10.01 11.55
CA LEU A 36 1.06 -11.18 11.26
C LEU A 36 1.90 -12.39 10.80
N VAL A 37 2.87 -12.17 9.92
CA VAL A 37 3.73 -13.25 9.39
C VAL A 37 4.70 -13.77 10.45
N ASN A 38 5.31 -12.90 11.26
CA ASN A 38 6.38 -13.33 12.18
C ASN A 38 5.90 -13.68 13.58
N PHE A 39 4.96 -12.90 14.13
CA PHE A 39 4.53 -13.07 15.52
C PHE A 39 3.30 -13.97 15.63
N SER A 40 2.28 -13.71 14.82
CA SER A 40 1.06 -14.55 14.83
C SER A 40 1.20 -15.82 13.99
N LYS A 41 2.19 -15.86 13.08
CA LYS A 41 2.39 -16.92 12.08
C LYS A 41 1.11 -17.24 11.29
N ALA A 42 0.31 -16.21 11.00
CA ALA A 42 -0.98 -16.38 10.33
C ALA A 42 -0.82 -16.87 8.88
N TRP A 43 0.25 -16.45 8.20
CA TRP A 43 0.66 -16.98 6.89
C TRP A 43 2.17 -16.78 6.69
N SER A 44 2.68 -17.24 5.54
CA SER A 44 4.07 -17.01 5.13
C SER A 44 4.17 -16.73 3.63
N TYR A 45 5.23 -16.03 3.25
CA TYR A 45 5.55 -15.74 1.86
C TYR A 45 6.58 -16.73 1.33
N SER A 46 6.42 -17.18 0.07
CA SER A 46 7.34 -18.14 -0.55
C SER A 46 8.74 -17.57 -0.85
N ASN A 47 8.86 -16.24 -1.00
CA ASN A 47 10.14 -15.55 -1.24
C ASN A 47 10.20 -14.25 -0.41
N PRO A 48 10.48 -14.36 0.90
CA PRO A 48 10.62 -13.20 1.78
C PRO A 48 12.02 -12.58 1.58
N GLN A 49 12.09 -11.26 1.47
CA GLN A 49 13.37 -10.53 1.37
C GLN A 49 13.61 -9.57 2.54
N PHE A 50 12.56 -9.22 3.30
CA PHE A 50 12.66 -8.26 4.39
C PHE A 50 11.68 -8.62 5.51
N PHE A 51 12.18 -8.96 6.71
CA PHE A 51 11.36 -9.29 7.90
C PHE A 51 10.15 -10.20 7.60
N GLY A 52 10.36 -11.30 6.86
CA GLY A 52 9.30 -12.26 6.53
C GLY A 52 8.36 -11.84 5.40
N ILE A 53 8.51 -10.64 4.83
CA ILE A 53 7.70 -10.14 3.72
C ILE A 53 8.55 -9.84 2.47
N PRO A 54 7.94 -9.84 1.27
CA PRO A 54 8.62 -9.38 0.06
C PRO A 54 8.89 -7.87 0.04
N ILE A 55 10.02 -7.45 -0.56
CA ILE A 55 10.41 -6.02 -0.59
C ILE A 55 9.46 -5.12 -1.39
N TRP A 56 8.61 -5.71 -2.23
CA TRP A 56 7.62 -4.97 -3.01
C TRP A 56 6.31 -4.70 -2.25
N ILE A 57 6.07 -5.38 -1.12
CA ILE A 57 4.84 -5.25 -0.31
C ILE A 57 4.61 -3.80 0.19
N PRO A 58 5.63 -3.07 0.68
CA PRO A 58 5.46 -1.65 1.02
C PRO A 58 4.88 -0.79 -0.11
N PHE A 59 5.41 -0.97 -1.33
CA PHE A 59 4.93 -0.21 -2.48
C PHE A 59 3.52 -0.61 -2.90
N TYR A 60 3.17 -1.89 -2.76
CA TYR A 60 1.81 -2.37 -2.97
C TYR A 60 0.82 -1.70 -2.01
N TRP A 61 1.13 -1.66 -0.71
CA TRP A 61 0.27 -1.02 0.28
C TRP A 61 0.09 0.47 0.03
N GLY A 62 1.17 1.20 -0.28
CA GLY A 62 1.08 2.62 -0.63
C GLY A 62 0.13 2.88 -1.81
N LEU A 63 0.23 2.07 -2.88
CA LEU A 63 -0.65 2.16 -4.04
C LEU A 63 -2.10 1.80 -3.70
N MET A 64 -2.31 0.70 -2.98
CA MET A 64 -3.65 0.24 -2.61
C MET A 64 -4.35 1.28 -1.74
N GLY A 65 -3.62 1.85 -0.79
CA GLY A 65 -4.11 2.90 0.09
C GLY A 65 -4.59 4.14 -0.65
N THR A 66 -3.76 4.70 -1.54
CA THR A 66 -4.17 5.89 -2.32
C THR A 66 -5.28 5.58 -3.32
N THR A 67 -5.34 4.36 -3.84
CA THR A 67 -6.45 3.91 -4.71
C THR A 67 -7.76 3.83 -3.94
N LEU A 68 -7.75 3.26 -2.73
CA LEU A 68 -8.94 3.21 -1.87
C LEU A 68 -9.45 4.61 -1.51
N VAL A 69 -8.56 5.54 -1.18
CA VAL A 69 -8.95 6.94 -0.93
C VAL A 69 -9.57 7.57 -2.17
N SER A 70 -9.02 7.34 -3.37
CA SER A 70 -9.63 7.82 -4.61
C SER A 70 -11.02 7.25 -4.87
N VAL A 71 -11.21 5.94 -4.63
CA VAL A 71 -12.52 5.32 -4.76
C VAL A 71 -13.50 5.93 -3.76
N TYR A 72 -13.08 6.09 -2.51
CA TYR A 72 -13.89 6.70 -1.45
C TYR A 72 -14.32 8.13 -1.79
N GLU A 73 -13.38 8.98 -2.23
CA GLU A 73 -13.70 10.34 -2.69
C GLU A 73 -14.63 10.33 -3.91
N GLY A 74 -14.46 9.39 -4.84
CA GLY A 74 -15.33 9.24 -6.00
C GLY A 74 -16.73 8.68 -5.70
N LEU A 75 -16.90 8.02 -4.56
CA LEU A 75 -18.21 7.52 -4.10
C LEU A 75 -18.97 8.59 -3.31
N ILE A 76 -18.27 9.40 -2.51
CA ILE A 76 -18.91 10.40 -1.63
C ILE A 76 -19.15 11.73 -2.33
N ASN A 77 -18.29 12.14 -3.25
CA ASN A 77 -18.45 13.40 -3.99
C ASN A 77 -19.27 13.21 -5.28
N LYS A 78 -20.12 12.18 -5.34
CA LYS A 78 -21.21 12.04 -6.33
C LYS A 78 -22.48 12.66 -5.77
#